data_AF-A0A397A1R8-F1
#
_entry.id   AF-A0A397A1R8-F1
#
_cell.length_a   1.000
_cell.length_b   1.000
_cell.length_c   1.000
_cell.angle_alpha   90.00
_cell.angle_beta   90.00
_cell.angle_gamma   90.00
#
_symmetry.space_group_name_H-M   'P 1'
#
loop_
_entity.id
_entity.type
_entity.pdbx_description
1 polymer ?
#
loop_
_entity_poly.entity_id
_entity_poly.type
_entity_poly.pdbx_seq_one_letter_code
_entity_poly.pdbx_strand_id
1 'polypeptide(L)' 'MTVYNRNVRDVSLVRLYVEAYPSGGMEPRGLFQTERLYAYSSSEDAVKLVGEALVLVAVTHQLYRMV' A
#
# COMPACT_ATOMS: atom_id res chain seq x y z
N MET A 1 -3.03 -6.21 14.31
CA MET A 1 -2.05 -7.27 14.06
C MET A 1 -1.51 -7.16 12.65
N THR A 2 -0.33 -7.72 12.38
CA THR A 2 0.30 -7.69 11.06
C THR A 2 0.64 -9.12 10.65
N VAL A 3 0.25 -9.52 9.44
CA VAL A 3 0.43 -10.88 8.91
C VAL A 3 1.29 -10.81 7.66
N TYR A 4 2.35 -11.61 7.61
CA TYR A 4 3.21 -11.72 6.43
C TYR A 4 2.87 -12.98 5.63
N ASN A 5 2.57 -12.80 4.35
CA ASN A 5 2.36 -13.91 3.42
C ASN A 5 3.64 -14.16 2.62
N ARG A 6 4.33 -15.27 2.89
CA ARG A 6 5.59 -15.62 2.21
C ARG A 6 5.41 -15.95 0.72
N ASN A 7 4.26 -16.45 0.31
CA ASN A 7 4.02 -16.88 -1.08
C ASN A 7 3.93 -15.68 -2.03
N VAL A 8 3.24 -14.62 -1.58
CA VAL A 8 3.01 -13.41 -2.38
C VAL A 8 3.94 -12.26 -1.95
N ARG A 9 4.66 -12.43 -0.83
CA ARG A 9 5.56 -11.45 -0.19
C ARG A 9 4.86 -10.16 0.23
N ASP A 10 3.56 -10.26 0.50
CA ASP A 10 2.73 -9.16 0.98
C ASP A 10 2.63 -9.17 2.50
N VAL A 11 2.50 -7.98 3.06
CA VAL A 11 2.17 -7.76 4.46
C VAL A 11 0.78 -7.18 4.56
N SER A 12 -0.08 -7.87 5.31
CA SER A 12 -1.44 -7.43 5.60
C SER A 12 -1.51 -6.92 7.04
N LEU A 13 -1.87 -5.66 7.18
CA LEU A 13 -2.23 -5.04 8.44
C LEU A 13 -3.73 -5.25 8.70
N VAL A 14 -4.05 -5.84 9.85
CA VAL A 14 -5.42 -6.06 10.31
C VAL A 14 -5.66 -5.20 11.54
N ARG A 15 -6.55 -4.21 11.41
CA ARG A 15 -7.01 -3.36 12.51
C ARG A 15 -8.44 -3.73 12.84
N LEU A 16 -8.63 -4.39 13.98
CA LEU A 16 -9.95 -4.63 14.55
C LEU A 16 -10.14 -3.63 15.69
N TYR A 17 -11.24 -2.91 15.68
CA TYR A 17 -11.59 -1.96 16.72
C TYR A 17 -13.10 -1.96 16.93
N VAL A 18 -13.52 -1.58 18.13
CA VAL A 18 -14.93 -1.49 18.48
C VAL A 18 -15.20 -0.05 18.86
N GLU A 19 -16.14 0.58 18.16
CA GLU A 19 -16.64 1.91 18.53
C GLU A 19 -17.78 1.71 19.54
N ALA A 20 -17.60 2.22 20.76
CA ALA A 20 -18.64 2.22 21.79
C ALA A 20 -19.34 3.58 21.78
N TYR A 21 -20.67 3.57 21.65
CA TYR A 21 -21.46 4.80 21.62
C TYR A 21 -21.84 5.26 23.03
N PRO A 22 -21.82 6.58 23.32
CA PRO A 22 -22.22 7.12 24.62
C PRO A 22 -23.67 6.79 25.02
N SER A 23 -24.55 6.56 24.03
CA SER A 23 -25.94 6.15 24.21
C SER A 23 -26.13 4.68 24.61
N GLY A 24 -25.03 3.92 24.72
CA GLY A 24 -25.07 2.47 24.77
C GLY A 24 -25.01 1.86 23.36
N GLY A 25 -24.45 0.66 23.28
CA GLY A 25 -24.19 -0.06 22.03
C GLY A 25 -22.70 -0.12 21.66
N MET A 26 -22.35 -1.16 20.91
CA MET A 26 -21.01 -1.38 20.38
C MET A 26 -21.11 -1.70 18.90
N GLU A 27 -20.27 -1.05 18.08
CA GLU A 27 -20.14 -1.33 16.66
C GLU A 27 -18.75 -1.90 16.38
N PRO A 28 -18.64 -3.20 16.06
CA PRO A 28 -17.37 -3.78 15.66
C PRO A 28 -16.99 -3.32 14.25
N ARG A 29 -15.75 -2.88 14.08
CA ARG A 29 -15.17 -2.47 12.80
C ARG A 29 -13.87 -3.20 12.53
N GLY A 30 -13.63 -3.45 11.25
CA GLY A 30 -12.43 -4.10 10.76
C GLY A 30 -11.88 -3.34 9.56
N LEU A 31 -10.57 -3.10 9.56
CA LEU A 31 -9.84 -2.57 8.43
C LEU A 31 -8.70 -3.52 8.06
N PHE A 32 -8.65 -3.88 6.79
CA PHE A 32 -7.61 -4.69 6.18
C PHE A 32 -6.86 -3.82 5.18
N GLN A 33 -5.56 -3.69 5.39
CA GLN A 33 -4.67 -2.96 4.49
C GLN A 33 -3.53 -3.89 4.10
N THR A 34 -3.39 -4.18 2.81
CA THR A 34 -2.34 -5.05 2.29
C THR A 34 -1.35 -4.21 1.52
N GLU A 35 -0.07 -4.35 1.88
CA GLU A 35 1.04 -3.65 1.25
C GLU A 35 2.14 -4.64 0.89
N ARG A 36 2.84 -4.35 -0.21
CA ARG A 36 3.93 -5.19 -0.70
C ARG A 36 5.26 -4.61 -0.22
N LEU A 37 5.86 -5.22 0.81
CA LEU A 37 7.09 -4.71 1.44
C LEU A 37 8.35 -4.94 0.61
N TYR A 38 8.39 -6.01 -0.19
CA TYR A 38 9.57 -6.42 -0.96
C TYR A 38 9.33 -6.33 -2.46
N ALA A 39 9.13 -5.10 -2.93
CA ALA A 39 8.90 -4.77 -4.33
C ALA A 39 10.14 -4.95 -5.24
N TYR A 40 11.19 -5.69 -4.85
CA TYR A 40 12.43 -5.84 -5.63
C TYR A 40 12.95 -7.27 -5.65
N SER A 41 12.04 -8.24 -5.69
CA SER A 41 12.40 -9.63 -5.42
C SER A 41 12.10 -10.58 -6.57
N SER A 42 11.42 -10.10 -7.61
CA SER A 42 11.16 -10.78 -8.87
C SER A 42 11.58 -9.91 -10.07
N SER A 43 11.89 -10.53 -11.21
CA SER A 43 12.19 -9.82 -12.46
C SER A 43 11.04 -8.93 -12.94
N GLU A 44 9.79 -9.32 -12.66
CA GLU A 44 8.60 -8.49 -12.92
C GLU A 44 8.62 -7.17 -12.16
N ASP A 45 9.19 -7.17 -10.95
CA ASP A 45 9.29 -5.97 -10.14
C ASP A 45 10.32 -4.99 -10.72
N ALA A 46 11.39 -5.50 -11.36
CA ALA A 46 12.37 -4.66 -12.05
C ALA A 46 11.74 -3.92 -13.24
N VAL A 47 10.83 -4.56 -13.98
CA VAL A 47 10.08 -3.92 -15.06
C VAL A 47 9.19 -2.80 -14.53
N LYS A 48 8.51 -3.03 -13.40
CA LYS A 48 7.71 -2.00 -12.72
C LYS A 48 8.55 -0.81 -12.29
N LEU A 49 9.72 -1.03 -11.70
CA LEU A 49 10.62 0.04 -11.28
C LEU A 49 11.10 0.89 -12.46
N VAL A 50 11.43 0.28 -13.60
CA VAL A 50 11.80 1.03 -14.82
C VAL A 50 10.61 1.86 -15.31
N GLY A 51 9.40 1.31 -15.29
CA GLY A 51 8.17 2.03 -15.62
C GLY A 51 7.94 3.24 -14.69
N GLU A 52 8.07 3.06 -13.38
CA GLU A 52 7.93 4.13 -12.38
C GLU A 52 8.98 5.24 -12.59
N ALA A 53 10.23 4.85 -12.89
CA ALA A 53 11.29 5.82 -13.20
C ALA A 53 10.98 6.64 -14.47
N LEU A 54 10.47 6.00 -15.53
CA LEU A 54 10.08 6.71 -16.76
C LEU A 54 8.93 7.69 -16.53
N VAL A 55 7.92 7.28 -15.75
CA VAL A 55 6.81 8.17 -15.36
C VAL A 55 7.33 9.36 -14.57
N LEU A 56 8.22 9.13 -13.60
CA LEU A 56 8.82 10.20 -12.81
C LEU A 56 9.57 11.22 -13.69
N VAL A 57 10.38 10.75 -14.64
CA VAL A 57 11.10 11.63 -15.58
C VAL A 57 10.11 12.42 -16.45
N ALA A 58 9.08 11.76 -16.98
CA ALA A 58 8.08 12.42 -17.82
C ALA A 58 7.31 13.52 -17.06
N VAL A 59 6.86 13.22 -15.84
CA VAL A 59 6.16 14.19 -14.98
C VAL A 59 7.08 15.36 -14.60
N THR A 60 8.33 15.07 -14.26
CA THR A 60 9.32 16.12 -13.92
C THR A 60 9.60 17.04 -15.12
N HIS A 61 9.73 16.47 -16.32
CA HIS A 61 9.89 17.26 -17.54
C HIS A 61 8.66 18.13 -17.84
N GLN A 62 7.44 17.60 -17.65
CA GLN A 62 6.22 18.38 -17.82
C GLN A 62 6.14 19.55 -16.83
N LEU A 63 6.46 19.31 -15.55
CA LEU A 63 6.52 20.35 -14.53
C LEU A 63 7.54 21.43 -14.87
N TYR A 64 8.74 21.06 -15.32
CA TYR A 64 9.77 22.02 -15.74
C TYR A 64 9.30 22.90 -16.89
N ARG A 65 8.52 22.36 -17.85
CA ARG A 65 8.02 23.12 -19.00
C ARG A 65 6.83 24.03 -18.65
N MET A 66 6.21 23.86 -17.49
CA MET A 66 5.10 24.69 -17.01
C MET A 66 5.58 25.90 -16.20
N VAL A 67 6.82 25.86 -15.68
CA VAL A 67 7.51 26.98 -15.00
C VAL A 67 8.25 27.83 -16.02
#